data_AF-A0AAD7ZZ52-F1
#
_entry.id   AF-A0AAD7ZZ52-F1
#
_cell.length_a   1.000
_cell.length_b   1.000
_cell.length_c   1.000
_cell.angle_alpha   90.00
_cell.angle_beta   90.00
_cell.angle_gamma   90.00
#
_symmetry.space_group_name_H-M   'P 1'
#
loop_
_entity.id
_entity.type
_entity.pdbx_description
1 polymer ?
#
loop_
_entity_poly.entity_id
_entity_poly.type
_entity_poly.pdbx_seq_one_letter_code
_entity_poly.pdbx_strand_id
1 'polypeptide(L)'
;MDGKFLLLPLKGKGKTKMVLTGVEAHIEMKTEPVTKADGEIYWDLTNFKISITKATNFKVNFDNLFNGDKILGESTNKALNDNWEGFWGEIGPALQEVFSEIFRSTANVLISKIPVKNLFGP
;
A
#
# COMPACT_ATOMS: atom_id res chain seq x y z
N MET A 1 19.30 -23.64 -9.43
CA MET A 1 18.20 -23.26 -10.33
C MET A 1 18.21 -21.75 -10.38
N ASP A 2 18.67 -21.21 -11.50
CA ASP A 2 18.80 -19.77 -11.73
C ASP A 2 17.43 -19.16 -12.05
N GLY A 3 16.90 -18.34 -11.14
CA GLY A 3 15.71 -17.55 -11.37
C GLY A 3 16.07 -16.08 -11.53
N LYS A 4 15.90 -15.54 -12.74
CA LYS A 4 15.78 -14.09 -12.97
C LYS A 4 14.39 -13.85 -13.53
N PHE A 5 13.49 -13.32 -12.70
CA PHE A 5 12.25 -12.73 -13.19
C PHE A 5 12.45 -11.21 -13.22
N LEU A 6 12.51 -10.66 -14.45
CA LEU A 6 12.48 -9.23 -14.77
C LEU A 6 13.38 -8.31 -13.93
N LEU A 7 14.70 -8.46 -14.04
CA LEU A 7 15.65 -7.38 -13.76
C LEU A 7 15.56 -6.29 -14.84
N LEU A 8 14.38 -5.69 -15.03
CA LEU A 8 14.26 -4.47 -15.82
C LEU A 8 14.40 -3.30 -14.85
N PRO A 9 15.49 -2.52 -14.90
CA PRO A 9 15.54 -1.25 -14.19
C PRO A 9 14.49 -0.32 -14.81
N LEU A 10 13.30 -0.28 -14.21
CA LEU A 10 12.23 0.65 -14.58
C LEU A 10 12.65 2.06 -14.15
N LYS A 11 13.52 2.67 -14.94
CA LYS A 11 13.88 4.09 -14.78
C LYS A 11 13.00 4.90 -15.72
N GLY A 12 12.03 5.57 -15.13
CA GLY A 12 11.20 6.58 -15.80
C GLY A 12 11.00 7.75 -14.86
N LYS A 13 10.98 8.97 -15.41
CA LYS A 13 10.56 10.17 -14.70
C LYS A 13 9.25 10.62 -15.30
N GLY A 14 8.15 10.14 -14.75
CA GLY A 14 6.82 10.35 -15.32
C GLY A 14 5.73 10.08 -14.31
N LYS A 15 4.48 10.27 -14.75
CA LYS A 15 3.33 9.89 -13.95
C LYS A 15 3.24 8.37 -13.90
N THR A 16 2.79 7.87 -12.76
CA THR A 16 2.55 6.45 -12.55
C THR A 16 1.09 6.27 -12.15
N LYS A 17 0.42 5.33 -12.79
CA LYS A 17 -0.91 4.86 -12.38
C LYS A 17 -0.83 3.39 -11.99
N MET A 18 -1.37 3.07 -10.83
CA MET A 18 -1.48 1.71 -10.33
C MET A 18 -2.92 1.46 -9.90
N VAL A 19 -3.49 0.31 -10.28
CA VAL A 19 -4.86 -0.08 -9.95
C VAL A 19 -4.86 -1.53 -9.51
N LEU A 20 -5.21 -1.76 -8.26
CA LEU A 20 -5.41 -3.09 -7.68
C LEU A 20 -6.91 -3.36 -7.57
N THR A 21 -7.38 -4.52 -8.06
CA THR A 21 -8.82 -4.86 -8.13
C THR A 21 -9.12 -6.15 -7.38
N GLY A 22 -10.33 -6.25 -6.81
CA GLY A 22 -10.77 -7.44 -6.07
C GLY A 22 -9.88 -7.74 -4.87
N VAL A 23 -9.51 -6.69 -4.14
CA VAL A 23 -8.57 -6.74 -3.03
C VAL A 23 -9.26 -7.29 -1.79
N GLU A 24 -8.68 -8.34 -1.21
CA GLU A 24 -8.93 -8.73 0.17
C GLU A 24 -7.67 -8.37 0.97
N ALA A 25 -7.87 -7.68 2.10
CA ALA A 25 -6.76 -7.21 2.93
C ALA A 25 -7.06 -7.48 4.40
N HIS A 26 -6.03 -7.89 5.13
CA HIS A 26 -6.03 -7.99 6.58
C HIS A 26 -5.35 -6.74 7.15
N ILE A 27 -6.05 -6.09 8.07
CA ILE A 27 -5.55 -4.90 8.77
C ILE A 27 -5.34 -5.27 10.22
N GLU A 28 -4.12 -5.10 10.71
CA GLU A 28 -3.77 -5.27 12.12
C GLU A 28 -3.45 -3.91 12.72
N MET A 29 -4.12 -3.57 13.82
CA MET A 29 -3.88 -2.34 14.58
C MET A 29 -3.50 -2.72 16.01
N LYS A 30 -2.46 -2.06 16.55
CA LYS A 30 -2.12 -2.12 17.97
C LYS A 30 -2.24 -0.74 18.57
N THR A 31 -2.93 -0.67 19.70
CA THR A 31 -3.23 0.57 20.39
C THR A 31 -2.93 0.46 21.88
N GLU A 32 -2.51 1.56 22.48
CA GLU A 32 -2.31 1.68 23.92
C GLU A 32 -3.22 2.76 24.50
N PRO A 33 -3.76 2.57 25.72
CA PRO A 33 -4.62 3.58 26.33
C PRO A 33 -3.77 4.73 26.87
N VAL A 34 -4.20 5.96 26.60
CA VAL A 34 -3.56 7.18 27.10
C VAL A 34 -4.61 8.08 27.74
N THR A 35 -4.42 8.40 29.02
CA THR A 35 -5.23 9.40 29.73
C THR A 35 -4.76 10.80 29.34
N LYS A 36 -5.68 11.66 28.88
CA LYS A 36 -5.38 13.05 28.54
C LYS A 36 -5.74 14.01 29.66
N ALA A 37 -5.45 15.30 29.46
CA ALA A 37 -5.66 16.36 30.45
C ALA A 37 -7.14 16.57 30.84
N ASP A 38 -8.08 16.13 30.00
CA ASP A 38 -9.52 16.11 30.29
C ASP A 38 -9.93 14.96 31.22
N GLY A 39 -9.00 14.07 31.58
CA GLY A 39 -9.24 12.89 32.42
C GLY A 39 -9.81 11.69 31.66
N GLU A 40 -10.03 11.81 30.35
CA GLU A 40 -10.59 10.75 29.51
C GLU A 40 -9.48 9.86 28.92
N ILE A 41 -9.82 8.60 28.65
CA ILE A 41 -8.92 7.64 28.00
C ILE A 41 -9.11 7.72 26.49
N TYR A 42 -8.00 7.77 25.76
CA TYR A 42 -7.93 7.74 24.30
C TYR A 42 -7.06 6.56 23.86
N TRP A 43 -7.24 6.08 22.63
CA TRP A 43 -6.31 5.14 22.02
C TRP A 43 -5.17 5.90 21.33
N ASP A 44 -3.94 5.48 21.58
CA ASP A 44 -2.76 5.86 20.80
C ASP A 44 -2.34 4.69 19.89
N LEU A 45 -2.16 4.95 18.60
CA LEU A 45 -1.86 3.91 17.60
C LEU A 45 -0.35 3.61 17.56
N THR A 46 0.06 2.54 18.23
CA THR A 46 1.47 2.13 18.29
C THR A 46 1.90 1.36 17.05
N ASN A 47 0.98 0.60 16.43
CA ASN A 47 1.26 -0.11 15.17
C ASN A 47 0.04 -0.17 14.26
N PHE A 48 0.29 -0.18 12.96
CA PHE A 48 -0.72 -0.37 11.93
C PHE A 48 -0.09 -1.10 10.74
N LYS A 49 -0.66 -2.23 10.35
CA LYS A 49 -0.16 -3.05 9.25
C LYS A 49 -1.29 -3.45 8.32
N ILE A 50 -1.09 -3.25 7.02
CA ILE A 50 -1.95 -3.77 5.96
C ILE A 50 -1.23 -4.94 5.29
N SER A 51 -1.93 -6.06 5.14
CA SER A 51 -1.48 -7.19 4.34
C SER A 51 -2.55 -7.51 3.31
N ILE A 52 -2.25 -7.34 2.02
CA ILE A 52 -3.17 -7.72 0.94
C ILE A 52 -3.01 -9.22 0.74
N THR A 53 -4.02 -9.98 1.16
CA THR A 53 -4.01 -11.45 1.12
C THR A 53 -4.47 -11.98 -0.22
N LYS A 54 -5.21 -11.17 -0.99
CA LYS A 54 -5.68 -11.52 -2.32
C LYS A 54 -5.92 -10.27 -3.17
N ALA A 55 -5.67 -10.40 -4.46
CA ALA A 55 -6.15 -9.48 -5.48
C ALA A 55 -6.60 -10.31 -6.70
N THR A 56 -7.55 -9.80 -7.48
CA THR A 56 -7.97 -10.48 -8.73
C THR A 56 -7.25 -9.92 -9.94
N ASN A 57 -6.66 -8.72 -9.84
CA ASN A 57 -5.91 -8.09 -10.92
C ASN A 57 -5.03 -6.94 -10.38
N PHE A 58 -3.91 -6.70 -11.05
CA PHE A 58 -3.07 -5.53 -10.85
C PHE A 58 -2.72 -4.92 -12.20
N LYS A 59 -3.04 -3.63 -12.39
CA LYS A 59 -2.72 -2.89 -13.61
C LYS A 59 -1.84 -1.69 -13.30
N VAL A 60 -0.81 -1.51 -14.13
CA VAL A 60 0.14 -0.42 -14.03
C VAL A 60 0.30 0.29 -15.37
N ASN A 61 0.57 1.58 -15.28
CA ASN A 61 1.06 2.39 -16.38
C ASN A 61 2.13 3.34 -15.87
N PHE A 62 3.34 3.19 -16.37
CA PHE A 62 4.47 4.06 -16.12
C PHE A 62 4.72 4.91 -17.36
N ASP A 63 4.57 6.23 -17.22
CA ASP A 63 4.89 7.17 -18.30
C ASP A 63 6.40 7.42 -18.36
N ASN A 64 6.89 7.76 -19.56
CA ASN A 64 8.26 8.19 -19.79
C ASN A 64 9.33 7.15 -19.34
N LEU A 65 9.03 5.87 -19.48
CA LEU A 65 10.05 4.81 -19.39
C LEU A 65 11.08 4.99 -20.51
N PHE A 66 12.33 4.62 -20.24
CA PHE A 66 13.43 4.63 -21.22
C PHE A 66 13.61 5.99 -21.92
N ASN A 67 13.48 7.09 -21.15
CA ASN A 67 13.53 8.48 -21.65
C ASN A 67 12.50 8.80 -22.75
N GLY A 68 11.34 8.15 -22.71
CA GLY A 68 10.21 8.46 -23.59
C GLY A 68 10.15 7.60 -24.86
N ASP A 69 10.94 6.53 -24.94
CA ASP A 69 10.78 5.53 -26.00
C ASP A 69 9.41 4.85 -25.86
N LYS A 70 8.50 5.19 -26.79
CA LYS A 70 7.12 4.71 -26.76
C LYS A 70 7.01 3.21 -26.93
N ILE A 71 7.82 2.62 -27.83
CA ILE A 71 7.72 1.20 -28.15
C ILE A 71 8.18 0.38 -26.95
N LEU A 72 9.34 0.74 -26.38
CA LEU A 72 9.85 0.05 -25.20
C LEU A 72 8.96 0.28 -23.97
N GLY A 73 8.44 1.49 -23.79
CA GLY A 73 7.52 1.83 -22.71
C GLY A 73 6.21 1.05 -22.77
N GLU A 74 5.55 1.02 -23.94
CA GLU A 74 4.30 0.27 -24.13
C GLU A 74 4.50 -1.23 -23.99
N SER A 75 5.56 -1.78 -24.60
CA SER A 75 5.91 -3.19 -24.48
C SER A 75 6.18 -3.61 -23.04
N THR A 76 6.89 -2.76 -22.28
CA THR A 76 7.18 -3.01 -20.86
C THR A 76 5.91 -2.95 -20.01
N ASN A 77 5.09 -1.90 -20.16
CA ASN A 77 3.81 -1.81 -19.46
C ASN A 77 2.92 -3.02 -19.78
N LYS A 78 2.87 -3.48 -21.04
CA LYS A 78 2.14 -4.68 -21.42
C LYS A 78 2.69 -5.92 -20.72
N ALA A 79 4.00 -6.15 -20.73
CA ALA A 79 4.62 -7.29 -20.08
C ALA A 79 4.33 -7.34 -18.57
N LEU A 80 4.39 -6.19 -17.88
CA LEU A 80 4.05 -6.09 -16.46
C LEU A 80 2.57 -6.41 -16.20
N ASN A 81 1.69 -5.91 -17.07
CA ASN A 81 0.24 -6.10 -16.95
C ASN A 81 -0.25 -7.51 -17.30
N ASP A 82 0.48 -8.21 -18.19
CA ASP A 82 0.19 -9.60 -18.56
C ASP A 82 0.70 -10.57 -17.48
N ASN A 83 1.80 -10.22 -16.80
CA ASN A 83 2.42 -11.02 -15.74
C ASN A 83 2.26 -10.37 -14.36
N TRP A 84 1.09 -9.81 -14.11
CA TRP A 84 0.86 -8.91 -12.99
C TRP A 84 1.06 -9.57 -11.62
N GLU A 85 0.77 -10.87 -11.48
CA GLU A 85 0.94 -11.61 -10.22
C GLU A 85 2.40 -11.66 -9.79
N GLY A 86 3.30 -11.97 -10.74
CA GLY A 86 4.73 -11.98 -10.49
C GLY A 86 5.24 -10.58 -10.16
N PHE A 87 4.77 -9.56 -10.90
CA PHE A 87 5.14 -8.18 -10.60
C PHE A 87 4.65 -7.71 -9.22
N TRP A 88 3.41 -8.05 -8.85
CA TRP A 88 2.87 -7.80 -7.52
C TRP A 88 3.65 -8.52 -6.43
N GLY A 89 4.11 -9.75 -6.68
CA GLY A 89 4.97 -10.49 -5.76
C GLY A 89 6.28 -9.76 -5.42
N GLU A 90 6.84 -9.04 -6.38
CA GLU A 90 8.08 -8.27 -6.22
C GLU A 90 7.85 -6.92 -5.52
N ILE A 91 6.82 -6.15 -5.91
CA ILE A 91 6.64 -4.76 -5.43
C ILE A 91 5.58 -4.62 -4.33
N GLY A 92 4.68 -5.58 -4.20
CA GLY A 92 3.56 -5.58 -3.27
C GLY A 92 3.98 -5.38 -1.81
N PRO A 93 5.03 -6.05 -1.29
CA PRO A 93 5.51 -5.84 0.07
C PRO A 93 5.87 -4.38 0.36
N ALA A 94 6.65 -3.74 -0.53
CA ALA A 94 7.04 -2.34 -0.37
C ALA A 94 5.83 -1.40 -0.45
N LEU A 95 4.88 -1.66 -1.36
CA LEU A 95 3.65 -0.87 -1.44
C LEU A 95 2.79 -1.00 -0.17
N GLN A 96 2.70 -2.21 0.40
CA GLN A 96 1.98 -2.44 1.65
C GLN A 96 2.61 -1.72 2.85
N GLU A 97 3.93 -1.62 2.92
CA GLU A 97 4.63 -0.83 3.94
C GLU A 97 4.27 0.66 3.82
N VAL A 98 4.34 1.21 2.60
CA VAL A 98 3.95 2.60 2.33
C VAL A 98 2.48 2.85 2.69
N PHE A 99 1.58 1.95 2.31
CA PHE A 99 0.17 2.06 2.71
C PHE A 99 0.02 1.99 4.22
N SER A 100 0.71 1.08 4.89
CA SER A 100 0.66 0.94 6.35
C SER A 100 1.06 2.25 7.04
N GLU A 101 2.10 2.94 6.57
CA GLU A 101 2.52 4.23 7.11
C GLU A 101 1.49 5.35 6.88
N ILE A 102 0.97 5.47 5.65
CA ILE A 102 -0.03 6.48 5.28
C ILE A 102 -1.31 6.30 6.12
N PHE A 103 -1.80 5.06 6.20
CA PHE A 103 -3.00 4.75 6.95
C PHE A 103 -2.78 4.86 8.47
N ARG A 104 -1.59 4.51 8.98
CA ARG A 104 -1.24 4.75 10.38
C ARG A 104 -1.39 6.22 10.75
N SER A 105 -0.80 7.11 9.97
CA SER A 105 -0.88 8.56 10.23
C SER A 105 -2.34 9.04 10.23
N THR A 106 -3.14 8.57 9.28
CA THR A 106 -4.55 8.95 9.15
C THR A 106 -5.39 8.41 10.30
N ALA A 107 -5.24 7.11 10.62
CA ALA A 107 -5.95 6.46 11.70
C ALA A 107 -5.60 7.07 13.06
N ASN A 108 -4.33 7.38 13.32
CA ASN A 108 -3.90 7.97 14.58
C ASN A 108 -4.54 9.35 14.82
N VAL A 109 -4.66 10.18 13.78
CA VAL A 109 -5.33 11.48 13.88
C VAL A 109 -6.81 11.35 14.25
N LEU A 110 -7.48 10.28 13.79
CA LEU A 110 -8.88 10.04 14.09
C LEU A 110 -9.06 9.49 15.50
N ILE A 111 -8.37 8.41 15.85
CA ILE A 111 -8.58 7.72 17.14
C ILE A 111 -8.09 8.53 18.34
N SER A 112 -7.07 9.38 18.15
CA SER A 112 -6.57 10.24 19.22
C SER A 112 -7.52 11.39 19.57
N LYS A 113 -8.56 11.66 18.77
CA LYS A 113 -9.52 12.75 19.02
C LYS A 113 -10.81 12.29 19.67
N ILE A 114 -11.04 10.99 19.78
CA ILE A 114 -12.30 10.42 20.27
C ILE A 114 -11.99 9.60 21.53
N PRO A 115 -12.58 9.94 22.69
CA PRO A 115 -12.47 9.11 23.89
C PRO A 115 -12.89 7.67 23.62
N VAL A 116 -12.21 6.70 24.24
CA VAL A 116 -12.48 5.25 24.06
C VAL A 116 -13.95 4.91 24.31
N LYS A 117 -14.56 5.53 25.33
CA LYS A 117 -15.97 5.34 25.68
C LYS A 117 -16.96 5.73 24.57
N ASN A 118 -16.53 6.53 23.59
CA ASN A 118 -17.34 6.98 22.45
C ASN A 118 -17.03 6.21 21.16
N LEU A 119 -15.94 5.43 21.12
CA LEU A 119 -15.54 4.64 19.94
C LEU A 119 -16.30 3.32 19.84
N PHE A 120 -16.60 2.71 20.98
CA PHE A 120 -17.38 1.48 21.06
C PHE A 120 -18.67 1.80 21.80
N GLY A 121 -19.80 1.66 21.10
CA GLY A 121 -21.11 1.77 21.73
C GLY A 121 -21.31 0.69 22.80
N PRO A 122 -22.35 0.83 23.63
CA PRO A 122 -22.74 -0.21 24.59
C PRO A 122 -23.09 -1.54 23.91
#